data_AF-A0A371DCV8-F1
#
_entry.id   AF-A0A371DCV8-F1
#
_cell.length_a   1.000
_cell.length_b   1.000
_cell.length_c   1.000
_cell.angle_alpha   90.00
_cell.angle_beta   90.00
_cell.angle_gamma   90.00
#
_symmetry.space_group_name_H-M   'P 1'
#
loop_
_entity.id
_entity.type
_entity.pdbx_description
1 polymer ?
#
loop_
_entity_poly.entity_id
_entity_poly.type
_entity_poly.pdbx_seq_one_letter_code
_entity_poly.pdbx_strand_id
1 'polypeptide(L)'
;MAPSPVMQVLRALDSAVDAALNDHTISTEELGHTTSFLTMTVSRMNQYRNQFKTHVGKLPPETLARIFEFVVAPDKAIYTSSPARPCAADHLALVCKSWRTTALGWPRLWYHISDEAIHPYMSMRKYLP
;
A
#
# COMPACT_ATOMS: atom_id res chain seq x y z
N MET A 1 2.71 -34.43 -7.97
CA MET A 1 1.64 -33.43 -8.21
C MET A 1 2.05 -32.60 -9.42
N ALA A 2 1.30 -32.65 -10.52
CA ALA A 2 1.62 -31.85 -11.71
C ALA A 2 1.48 -30.35 -11.40
N PRO A 3 2.37 -29.48 -11.91
CA PRO A 3 2.27 -28.05 -11.69
C PRO A 3 0.98 -27.53 -12.32
N SER A 4 0.26 -26.69 -11.56
CA SER A 4 -0.96 -26.02 -12.01
C SER A 4 -0.78 -25.42 -13.42
N PRO A 5 -1.76 -25.54 -14.33
CA PRO A 5 -1.70 -24.94 -15.67
C PRO A 5 -1.32 -23.45 -15.63
N VAL A 6 -1.79 -22.74 -14.60
CA VAL A 6 -1.46 -21.32 -14.38
C VAL A 6 0.02 -21.11 -14.10
N MET A 7 0.64 -21.98 -13.31
CA MET A 7 2.08 -21.90 -13.00
C MET A 7 2.94 -22.21 -14.22
N GLN A 8 2.47 -23.04 -15.14
CA GLN A 8 3.18 -23.32 -16.39
C GLN A 8 3.18 -22.10 -17.31
N VAL A 9 2.02 -21.44 -17.46
CA VAL A 9 1.90 -20.21 -18.26
C VAL A 9 2.74 -19.07 -17.67
N LEU A 10 2.75 -18.92 -16.35
CA LEU A 10 3.56 -17.89 -15.69
C LEU A 10 5.06 -18.10 -15.91
N ARG A 11 5.55 -19.35 -15.86
CA ARG A 11 6.95 -19.65 -16.16
C ARG A 11 7.31 -19.39 -17.62
N ALA A 12 6.41 -19.69 -18.54
CA ALA A 12 6.62 -19.40 -19.95
C ALA A 12 6.68 -17.87 -20.21
N LEU A 13 5.83 -17.10 -19.53
CA LEU A 13 5.85 -15.64 -19.58
C LEU A 13 7.16 -15.07 -19.02
N ASP A 14 7.61 -15.56 -17.86
CA ASP A 14 8.86 -15.15 -17.21
C ASP A 14 10.07 -15.37 -18.13
N SER A 15 10.19 -16.58 -18.69
CA SER A 15 11.23 -16.90 -19.67
C SER A 15 11.15 -16.06 -20.94
N ALA A 16 9.95 -15.70 -21.40
CA ALA A 16 9.78 -14.85 -22.58
C ALA A 16 10.18 -13.39 -22.31
N VAL A 17 9.89 -12.89 -21.09
CA VAL A 17 10.32 -11.56 -20.66
C VAL A 17 11.83 -11.50 -20.50
N ASP A 18 12.47 -12.53 -19.92
CA ASP A 18 13.93 -12.59 -19.83
C ASP A 18 14.60 -12.66 -21.20
N ALA A 19 14.05 -13.42 -22.14
CA ALA A 19 14.56 -13.46 -23.51
C ALA A 19 14.43 -12.10 -24.20
N ALA A 20 13.29 -11.43 -24.01
CA ALA A 20 13.02 -10.08 -24.52
C ALA A 20 14.00 -9.04 -23.94
N LEU A 21 14.25 -9.05 -22.62
CA LEU A 21 15.18 -8.11 -21.97
C LEU A 21 16.64 -8.30 -22.39
N ASN A 22 17.03 -9.51 -22.79
CA ASN A 22 18.35 -9.80 -23.33
C ASN A 22 18.49 -9.46 -24.82
N ASP A 23 17.40 -9.16 -25.51
CA ASP A 23 17.41 -8.72 -26.90
C ASP A 23 17.62 -7.19 -26.94
N HIS A 24 18.78 -6.77 -27.44
CA HIS A 24 19.13 -5.35 -27.56
C HIS A 24 18.33 -4.59 -28.64
N THR A 25 17.41 -5.25 -29.34
CA THR A 25 16.57 -4.65 -30.39
C THR A 25 15.21 -4.16 -29.91
N ILE A 26 14.82 -4.42 -28.66
CA ILE A 26 13.51 -4.01 -28.14
C ILE A 26 13.36 -2.50 -28.09
N SER A 27 12.27 -2.01 -28.69
CA SER A 27 11.90 -0.61 -28.64
C SER A 27 11.39 -0.24 -27.24
N THR A 28 11.77 0.95 -26.76
CA THR A 28 11.27 1.50 -25.48
C THR A 28 9.74 1.63 -25.45
N GLU A 29 9.11 1.81 -26.61
CA GLU A 29 7.65 1.85 -26.76
C GLU A 29 7.01 0.48 -26.50
N GLU A 30 7.59 -0.60 -27.05
CA GLU A 30 7.11 -1.97 -26.81
C GLU A 30 7.25 -2.36 -25.34
N LEU A 31 8.34 -1.93 -24.68
CA LEU A 31 8.54 -2.12 -23.25
C LEU A 31 7.48 -1.35 -22.41
N GLY A 32 7.11 -0.15 -22.83
CA GLY A 32 6.02 0.62 -22.20
C GLY A 32 4.65 -0.07 -22.33
N HIS A 33 4.36 -0.64 -23.50
CA HIS A 33 3.12 -1.36 -23.76
C HIS A 33 3.02 -2.65 -22.94
N THR A 34 4.10 -3.44 -22.89
CA THR A 34 4.15 -4.67 -22.08
C THR A 34 3.99 -4.38 -20.59
N THR A 35 4.68 -3.36 -20.08
CA THR A 35 4.56 -2.91 -18.68
C THR A 35 3.13 -2.50 -18.33
N SER A 36 2.49 -1.73 -19.21
CA SER A 36 1.10 -1.31 -19.03
C SER A 36 0.14 -2.50 -19.01
N PHE A 37 0.32 -3.45 -19.92
CA PHE A 37 -0.48 -4.67 -19.99
C PHE A 37 -0.32 -5.55 -18.74
N LEU A 38 0.91 -5.73 -18.25
CA LEU A 38 1.18 -6.48 -17.03
C LEU A 38 0.56 -5.78 -15.81
N THR A 39 0.70 -4.47 -15.72
CA THR A 39 0.10 -3.66 -14.64
C THR A 39 -1.41 -3.80 -14.62
N MET A 40 -2.06 -3.77 -15.79
CA MET A 40 -3.50 -3.98 -15.92
C MET A 40 -3.91 -5.40 -15.49
N THR A 41 -3.14 -6.42 -15.88
CA THR A 41 -3.40 -7.81 -15.52
C THR A 41 -3.29 -8.03 -14.00
N VAL A 42 -2.22 -7.52 -13.38
CA VAL A 42 -2.02 -7.56 -11.92
C VAL A 42 -3.15 -6.83 -11.21
N SER A 43 -3.58 -5.68 -11.73
CA SER A 43 -4.71 -4.92 -11.18
C SER A 43 -6.02 -5.72 -11.19
N ARG A 44 -6.32 -6.43 -12.29
CA ARG A 44 -7.49 -7.33 -12.38
C ARG A 44 -7.42 -8.48 -11.38
N MET A 45 -6.24 -9.10 -11.22
CA MET A 45 -6.05 -10.17 -10.24
C MET A 45 -6.25 -9.67 -8.80
N ASN A 46 -5.71 -8.49 -8.49
CA ASN A 46 -5.89 -7.84 -7.20
C ASN A 46 -7.34 -7.46 -6.95
N GLN A 47 -8.07 -6.98 -7.96
CA GLN A 47 -9.50 -6.71 -7.85
C GLN A 47 -10.28 -7.98 -7.51
N TYR A 48 -10.02 -9.09 -8.22
CA TYR A 48 -10.66 -10.37 -7.93
C TYR A 48 -10.33 -10.85 -6.52
N ARG A 49 -9.06 -10.80 -6.11
CA ARG A 49 -8.65 -11.13 -4.73
C ARG A 49 -9.40 -10.28 -3.71
N ASN A 50 -9.51 -8.98 -3.96
CA ASN A 50 -10.16 -8.03 -3.05
C ASN A 50 -11.68 -8.20 -2.98
N GLN A 51 -12.30 -8.64 -4.08
CA GLN A 51 -13.75 -8.86 -4.14
C GLN A 51 -14.16 -10.20 -3.52
N PHE A 52 -13.37 -11.26 -3.74
CA PHE A 52 -13.78 -12.62 -3.42
C PHE A 52 -13.08 -13.23 -2.19
N LYS A 53 -11.87 -12.78 -1.85
CA LYS A 53 -11.05 -13.44 -0.79
C LYS A 53 -10.89 -12.62 0.48
N THR A 54 -11.02 -11.30 0.45
CA THR A 54 -10.92 -10.47 1.64
C THR A 54 -12.30 -10.08 2.16
N HIS A 55 -12.75 -10.79 3.21
CA HIS A 55 -13.91 -10.41 4.03
C HIS A 55 -13.81 -8.97 4.56
N VAL A 56 -12.58 -8.50 4.72
CA VAL A 56 -12.21 -7.14 5.12
C VAL A 56 -12.75 -6.06 4.17
N GLY A 57 -12.94 -6.37 2.87
CA GLY A 57 -13.54 -5.45 1.91
C GLY A 57 -15.05 -5.25 2.08
N LYS A 58 -15.71 -6.07 2.91
CA LYS A 58 -17.14 -5.99 3.24
C LYS A 58 -17.40 -5.31 4.58
N LEU A 59 -16.36 -4.84 5.27
CA LEU A 59 -16.54 -4.11 6.52
C LEU A 59 -17.26 -2.79 6.27
N PRO A 60 -18.17 -2.36 7.16
CA PRO A 60 -18.75 -1.03 7.11
C PRO A 60 -17.66 0.04 7.16
N PRO A 61 -17.85 1.18 6.47
CA PRO A 61 -16.87 2.27 6.43
C PRO A 61 -16.54 2.80 7.83
N GLU A 62 -17.47 2.74 8.78
CA GLU A 62 -17.25 3.16 10.18
C GLU A 62 -16.25 2.25 10.90
N THR A 63 -16.30 0.94 10.62
CA THR A 63 -15.37 -0.04 11.20
C THR A 63 -13.98 0.15 10.61
N LEU A 64 -13.91 0.36 9.29
CA LEU A 64 -12.66 0.68 8.60
C LEU A 64 -12.04 1.97 9.14
N ALA A 65 -12.83 3.03 9.25
CA ALA A 65 -12.38 4.30 9.83
C ALA A 65 -11.85 4.12 11.25
N ARG A 66 -12.53 3.31 12.07
CA ARG A 66 -12.07 3.02 13.43
C ARG A 66 -10.73 2.28 13.46
N ILE A 67 -10.49 1.36 12.52
CA ILE A 67 -9.17 0.71 12.35
C ILE A 67 -8.10 1.75 12.03
N PHE A 68 -8.37 2.66 11.09
CA PHE A 68 -7.45 3.77 10.80
C PHE A 68 -7.19 4.64 12.02
N GLU A 69 -8.23 4.97 12.81
CA GLU A 69 -8.07 5.75 14.05
C GLU A 69 -7.17 5.04 15.05
N PHE A 70 -7.24 3.70 15.17
CA PHE A 70 -6.34 2.94 16.03
C PHE A 70 -4.89 2.94 15.56
N VAL A 71 -4.66 2.92 14.24
CA VAL A 71 -3.30 2.90 13.67
C VAL A 71 -2.64 4.28 13.72
N VAL A 72 -3.43 5.34 13.49
CA VAL A 72 -2.96 6.74 13.50
C VAL A 72 -2.92 7.31 14.91
N ALA A 73 -3.67 6.75 15.86
CA ALA A 73 -3.66 7.22 17.24
C ALA A 73 -2.22 7.22 17.79
N PRO A 74 -1.76 8.35 18.36
CA PRO A 74 -0.47 8.39 19.02
C PRO A 74 -0.47 7.34 20.14
N ASP A 75 0.64 6.62 20.26
CA ASP A 75 0.80 5.60 21.29
C ASP A 75 0.47 6.23 22.65
N LYS A 76 -0.60 5.76 23.31
CA LYS A 76 -0.94 6.18 24.68
C LYS A 76 0.07 5.64 25.71
N ALA A 77 1.18 5.06 25.25
CA ALA A 77 2.26 4.62 26.09
C ALA A 77 2.98 5.85 26.67
N ILE A 78 2.55 6.23 27.88
CA ILE A 78 3.12 7.28 28.73
C ILE A 78 4.64 7.06 28.99
N TYR A 79 5.21 5.91 28.62
CA TYR A 79 6.58 5.52 29.00
C TYR A 79 7.49 4.91 27.93
N THR A 80 7.08 4.81 26.67
CA THR A 80 8.00 4.30 25.64
C THR A 80 7.88 5.09 24.36
N SER A 81 8.96 5.79 24.02
CA SER A 81 9.20 6.37 22.70
C SER A 81 9.27 5.25 21.66
N SER A 82 8.13 4.73 21.21
CA SER A 82 8.09 3.96 19.98
C SER A 82 8.24 4.96 18.84
N PRO A 83 9.20 4.77 17.91
CA PRO A 83 9.27 5.61 16.74
C PRO A 83 7.91 5.55 16.05
N ALA A 84 7.40 6.72 15.69
CA ALA A 84 6.09 6.92 15.10
C ALA A 84 5.81 5.81 14.06
N ARG A 85 4.55 5.36 13.99
CA ARG A 85 4.08 4.41 12.97
C ARG A 85 3.38 5.09 11.78
N PRO A 86 3.85 6.23 11.21
CA PRO A 86 3.16 6.86 10.10
C PRO A 86 3.06 5.92 8.90
N CYS A 87 4.05 5.03 8.71
CA CYS A 87 4.03 4.04 7.62
C CYS A 87 2.87 3.04 7.70
N ALA A 88 2.29 2.77 8.87
CA ALA A 88 1.25 1.75 8.98
C ALA A 88 -0.08 2.22 8.35
N ALA A 89 -0.42 3.50 8.48
CA ALA A 89 -1.62 4.07 7.86
C ALA A 89 -1.49 4.11 6.33
N ASP A 90 -0.30 4.45 5.83
CA ASP A 90 0.00 4.44 4.39
C ASP A 90 -0.17 3.03 3.81
N HIS A 91 0.37 2.02 4.49
CA HIS A 91 0.19 0.62 4.07
C HIS A 91 -1.29 0.19 4.05
N LEU A 92 -2.09 0.66 5.02
CA LEU A 92 -3.53 0.37 5.04
C LEU A 92 -4.27 1.05 3.87
N ALA A 93 -3.89 2.28 3.49
CA ALA A 93 -4.46 2.99 2.35
C ALA A 93 -4.09 2.36 0.98
N LEU A 94 -3.10 1.46 0.94
CA LEU A 94 -2.69 0.74 -0.26
C LEU A 94 -3.43 -0.59 -0.45
N VAL A 95 -4.19 -1.08 0.53
CA VAL A 95 -4.90 -2.38 0.45
C VAL A 95 -5.89 -2.43 -0.71
N CYS A 96 -6.80 -1.46 -0.78
CA CYS A 96 -7.75 -1.36 -1.89
C CYS A 96 -8.34 0.06 -2.00
N LYS A 97 -9.04 0.32 -3.11
CA LYS A 97 -9.72 1.61 -3.36
C LYS A 97 -10.68 1.99 -2.23
N SER A 98 -11.45 1.03 -1.71
CA SER A 98 -12.43 1.28 -0.64
C SER A 98 -11.77 1.78 0.66
N TRP A 99 -10.67 1.15 1.07
CA TRP A 99 -9.91 1.55 2.26
C TRP A 99 -9.35 2.97 2.11
N ARG A 100 -8.79 3.29 0.94
CA ARG A 100 -8.29 4.63 0.64
C ARG A 100 -9.39 5.68 0.65
N THR A 101 -10.52 5.40 0.00
CA THR A 101 -11.67 6.32 -0.03
C THR A 101 -12.23 6.55 1.37
N THR A 102 -12.29 5.51 2.20
CA THR A 102 -12.74 5.63 3.60
C THR A 102 -11.79 6.51 4.41
N ALA A 103 -10.47 6.28 4.30
CA ALA A 103 -9.48 7.07 5.01
C ALA A 103 -9.56 8.56 4.63
N LEU A 104 -9.60 8.88 3.33
CA LEU A 104 -9.72 10.26 2.85
C LEU A 104 -11.05 10.92 3.24
N GLY A 105 -12.13 10.15 3.31
CA GLY A 105 -13.46 10.63 3.62
C GLY A 105 -13.79 10.77 5.11
N TRP A 106 -12.87 10.41 6.02
CA TRP A 106 -13.14 10.41 7.46
C TRP A 106 -12.41 11.57 8.18
N PRO A 107 -13.09 12.69 8.49
CA PRO A 107 -12.43 13.89 9.03
C PRO A 107 -11.66 13.67 10.34
N ARG A 108 -12.08 12.69 11.16
CA ARG A 108 -11.41 12.36 12.43
C ARG A 108 -10.04 11.71 12.26
N LEU A 109 -9.59 11.39 11.04
CA LEU A 109 -8.21 10.99 10.79
C LEU A 109 -7.29 12.19 10.54
N TRP A 110 -7.85 13.32 10.12
CA TRP A 110 -7.11 14.48 9.61
C TRP A 110 -7.17 15.70 10.52
N TYR A 111 -7.84 15.60 11.69
CA TYR A 111 -7.97 16.72 12.62
C TYR A 111 -6.63 17.11 13.29
N HIS A 112 -5.65 16.22 13.28
CA HIS A 112 -4.35 16.44 13.90
C HIS A 112 -3.24 15.95 12.96
N ILE A 113 -2.74 16.86 12.12
CA ILE A 113 -1.62 16.62 11.21
C ILE A 113 -0.39 17.28 11.83
N SER A 114 0.60 16.47 12.21
CA SER A 114 1.91 16.95 12.65
C SER A 114 2.90 16.84 11.50
N ASP A 115 3.45 17.97 11.07
CA ASP A 115 4.53 17.98 10.10
C ASP A 115 5.87 17.87 10.85
N GLU A 116 6.47 16.67 10.84
CA GLU A 116 7.81 16.48 11.41
C GLU A 116 8.89 17.27 10.65
N ALA A 117 8.64 17.70 9.40
CA ALA A 117 9.58 18.49 8.62
C ALA A 117 9.59 19.99 9.01
N ILE A 118 8.59 20.48 9.75
CA ILE A 118 8.51 21.90 10.15
C ILE A 118 9.34 22.21 11.42
N HIS A 119 9.77 21.20 12.19
CA HIS A 119 10.56 21.44 13.40
C HIS A 119 11.79 20.52 13.57
N PRO A 120 12.83 20.67 12.74
CA PRO A 120 14.16 20.14 13.09
C PRO A 120 14.80 20.86 14.29
N TYR A 121 14.22 21.96 14.81
CA TYR A 121 14.83 22.83 15.82
C TYR A 121 14.08 22.93 17.18
N MET A 122 12.92 22.30 17.36
CA MET A 122 12.22 22.34 18.66
C MET A 122 12.60 21.21 19.64
N SER A 123 13.61 20.40 19.30
CA SER A 123 14.15 19.39 20.23
C SER A 123 15.11 19.96 21.29
N MET A 124 15.24 21.29 21.41
CA MET A 124 16.15 21.96 22.36
C MET A 124 15.48 22.87 23.40
N ARG A 125 14.15 22.86 23.57
CA ARG A 125 13.45 23.76 24.52
C ARG A 125 12.57 23.08 25.58
N LYS A 126 12.94 21.89 26.06
CA LYS A 126 12.30 21.31 27.25
C LYS A 126 13.27 20.69 28.27
N TYR A 127 14.47 21.25 28.39
CA TYR A 127 15.29 21.05 29.57
C TYR A 127 15.93 22.38 29.97
N LEU A 128 15.24 23.15 30.81
CA LEU A 128 15.84 23.93 31.87
C LEU A 128 14.75 24.23 32.93
N PRO A 129 15.01 24.01 34.23
CA PRO A 129 14.14 24.47 35.31
C PRO A 129 14.07 25.99 35.43
#